data_AF-A0A0M2RU81-F1
#
_entry.id   AF-A0A0M2RU81-F1
#
_cell.length_a   1.000
_cell.length_b   1.000
_cell.length_c   1.000
_cell.angle_alpha   90.00
_cell.angle_beta   90.00
_cell.angle_gamma   90.00
#
_symmetry.space_group_name_H-M   'P 1'
#
loop_
_entity.id
_entity.type
_entity.pdbx_description
1 polymer ?
#
loop_
_entity_poly.entity_id
_entity_poly.type
_entity_poly.pdbx_seq_one_letter_code
_entity_poly.pdbx_strand_id
1 'polypeptide(L)'
;MVKLAGETLTAVGRMTVAATELEHTLAAIGAGPDATAEAVFAQPGAALRAARAAAGRVPPADRQEYVGAVEGAGTQLAVSQAALRAMWRPGARTDAAMFDEITVLLLRCRDVLHRLARSDAA
;
A
#
# COMPACT_ATOMS: atom_id res chain seq x y z
N MET A 1 -5.97 -24.48 14.51
CA MET A 1 -5.73 -23.67 13.29
C MET A 1 -6.88 -23.95 12.34
N VAL A 2 -7.72 -22.96 12.01
CA VAL A 2 -8.85 -23.15 11.09
C VAL A 2 -8.29 -23.31 9.68
N LYS A 3 -8.72 -24.34 8.95
CA LYS A 3 -8.33 -24.53 7.56
C LYS A 3 -9.12 -23.54 6.71
N LEU A 4 -8.42 -22.61 6.05
CA LEU A 4 -9.04 -21.68 5.10
C LEU A 4 -9.48 -22.41 3.84
N ALA A 5 -10.56 -21.94 3.21
CA ALA A 5 -10.93 -22.35 1.87
C ALA A 5 -9.83 -21.94 0.87
N GLY A 6 -9.62 -22.75 -0.18
CA GLY A 6 -8.57 -22.49 -1.18
C GLY A 6 -8.74 -21.14 -1.90
N GLU A 7 -9.99 -20.72 -2.12
CA GLU A 7 -10.32 -19.41 -2.70
C GLU A 7 -9.91 -18.25 -1.77
N THR A 8 -10.21 -18.37 -0.47
CA THR A 8 -9.78 -17.38 0.52
C THR A 8 -8.26 -17.28 0.57
N LEU A 9 -7.54 -18.42 0.55
CA LEU A 9 -6.08 -18.41 0.54
C LEU A 9 -5.51 -17.71 -0.70
N THR A 10 -6.12 -17.96 -1.86
CA THR A 10 -5.75 -17.28 -3.11
C THR A 10 -5.98 -15.77 -3.03
N ALA A 11 -7.13 -15.34 -2.52
CA ALA A 11 -7.46 -13.92 -2.36
C ALA A 11 -6.52 -13.22 -1.37
N VAL A 12 -6.17 -13.87 -0.26
CA VAL A 12 -5.15 -13.40 0.69
C VAL A 12 -3.79 -13.23 -0.01
N GLY A 13 -3.39 -14.19 -0.85
CA GLY A 13 -2.16 -14.10 -1.65
C GLY A 13 -2.15 -12.88 -2.56
N ARG A 14 -3.23 -12.66 -3.34
CA ARG A 14 -3.37 -11.49 -4.22
C ARG A 14 -3.30 -10.17 -3.45
N MET A 15 -4.02 -10.07 -2.32
CA MET A 15 -4.00 -8.89 -1.47
C MET A 15 -2.60 -8.61 -0.92
N THR A 16 -1.88 -9.64 -0.51
CA THR A 16 -0.52 -9.51 0.04
C THR A 16 0.46 -9.00 -1.03
N VAL A 17 0.36 -9.51 -2.26
CA VAL A 17 1.14 -9.01 -3.40
C VAL A 17 0.80 -7.55 -3.68
N ALA A 18 -0.49 -7.18 -3.78
CA ALA A 18 -0.89 -5.80 -4.02
C ALA A 18 -0.44 -4.83 -2.91
N ALA A 19 -0.45 -5.25 -1.65
CA ALA A 19 0.07 -4.47 -0.53
C ALA A 19 1.58 -4.26 -0.65
N THR A 20 2.32 -5.32 -1.02
CA THR A 20 3.77 -5.28 -1.22
C THR A 20 4.15 -4.34 -2.37
N GLU A 21 3.44 -4.43 -3.50
CA GLU A 21 3.63 -3.53 -4.64
C GLU A 21 3.38 -2.07 -4.24
N LEU A 22 2.30 -1.79 -3.49
CA LEU A 22 2.01 -0.45 -3.02
C LEU A 22 3.09 0.09 -2.08
N GLU A 23 3.58 -0.72 -1.14
CA GLU A 23 4.69 -0.36 -0.26
C GLU A 23 5.97 -0.08 -1.04
N HIS A 24 6.27 -0.87 -2.09
CA HIS A 24 7.42 -0.63 -2.95
C HIS A 24 7.28 0.68 -3.74
N THR A 25 6.09 0.98 -4.27
CA THR A 25 5.81 2.26 -4.95
C THR A 25 6.00 3.44 -4.00
N LEU A 26 5.51 3.35 -2.75
CA LEU A 26 5.73 4.37 -1.72
C LEU A 26 7.22 4.55 -1.40
N ALA A 27 7.97 3.46 -1.31
CA ALA A 27 9.42 3.50 -1.09
C ALA A 27 10.15 4.19 -2.25
N ALA A 28 9.80 3.88 -3.49
CA ALA A 28 10.40 4.49 -4.68
C ALA A 28 10.10 5.99 -4.79
N ILE A 29 8.88 6.41 -4.45
CA ILE A 29 8.51 7.84 -4.41
C ILE A 29 9.24 8.55 -3.25
N GLY A 30 9.28 7.89 -2.09
CA GLY A 30 9.91 8.42 -0.88
C GLY A 30 11.44 8.49 -0.97
N ALA A 31 12.05 7.67 -1.82
CA ALA A 31 13.48 7.67 -2.06
C ALA A 31 13.95 9.08 -2.47
N GLY A 32 14.87 9.63 -1.69
CA GLY A 32 15.60 10.83 -2.04
C GLY A 32 16.76 10.50 -3.01
N PRO A 33 17.53 11.51 -3.44
CA PRO A 33 18.68 11.29 -4.34
C PRO A 33 19.75 10.35 -3.75
N ASP A 34 19.83 10.24 -2.42
CA ASP A 34 20.88 9.49 -1.72
C ASP A 34 20.46 8.09 -1.25
N ALA A 35 19.22 7.65 -1.53
CA ALA A 35 18.69 6.38 -1.06
C ALA A 35 17.98 5.62 -2.17
N THR A 36 18.13 4.29 -2.21
CA THR A 36 17.39 3.45 -3.15
C THR A 36 16.04 3.04 -2.58
N ALA A 37 15.09 2.71 -3.46
CA ALA A 37 13.77 2.21 -3.07
C ALA A 37 13.88 0.94 -2.20
N GLU A 38 14.83 0.06 -2.51
CA GLU A 38 15.07 -1.20 -1.78
C GLU A 38 15.54 -0.93 -0.34
N ALA A 39 16.45 0.04 -0.16
CA ALA A 39 16.94 0.40 1.17
C ALA A 39 15.83 0.95 2.06
N VAL A 40 14.91 1.73 1.50
CA VAL A 40 13.72 2.24 2.20
C VAL A 40 12.73 1.11 2.47
N PHE A 41 12.47 0.25 1.48
CA PHE A 41 11.51 -0.85 1.58
C PHE A 41 11.90 -1.92 2.61
N ALA A 42 13.19 -2.14 2.83
CA ALA A 42 13.69 -3.14 3.78
C ALA A 42 13.27 -2.91 5.24
N GLN A 43 12.81 -1.70 5.60
CA GLN A 43 12.40 -1.36 6.96
C GLN A 43 10.88 -1.27 7.11
N PRO A 44 10.28 -1.94 8.12
CA PRO A 44 8.85 -1.85 8.39
C PRO A 44 8.35 -0.40 8.52
N GLY A 45 7.34 -0.08 7.71
CA GLY A 45 6.69 1.24 7.67
C GLY A 45 7.56 2.39 7.18
N ALA A 46 8.81 2.15 6.75
CA ALA A 46 9.69 3.21 6.28
C ALA A 46 9.23 3.78 4.93
N ALA A 47 8.69 2.95 4.05
CA ALA A 47 8.11 3.38 2.77
C ALA A 47 7.07 4.50 2.95
N LEU A 48 6.09 4.32 3.84
CA LEU A 48 5.04 5.30 4.09
C LEU A 48 5.59 6.58 4.73
N ARG A 49 6.55 6.47 5.67
CA ARG A 49 7.22 7.63 6.28
C ARG A 49 8.01 8.43 5.24
N ALA A 50 8.74 7.74 4.37
CA ALA A 50 9.53 8.36 3.32
C ALA A 50 8.63 9.07 2.30
N ALA A 51 7.54 8.43 1.86
CA ALA A 51 6.56 9.06 0.98
C ALA A 51 5.93 10.32 1.60
N ARG A 52 5.54 10.28 2.89
CA ARG A 52 5.04 11.47 3.59
C ARG A 52 6.05 12.62 3.58
N ALA A 53 7.32 12.33 3.85
CA ALA A 53 8.39 13.33 3.83
C ALA A 53 8.63 13.91 2.42
N ALA A 54 8.36 13.13 1.37
CA ALA A 54 8.53 13.58 -0.01
C ALA A 54 7.51 14.65 -0.43
N ALA A 55 6.41 14.86 0.31
CA ALA A 55 5.43 15.91 0.00
C ALA A 55 6.04 17.33 -0.11
N GLY A 56 7.14 17.60 0.60
CA GLY A 56 7.86 18.87 0.50
C GLY A 56 8.55 19.10 -0.86
N ARG A 57 8.83 18.02 -1.61
CA ARG A 57 9.44 18.07 -2.95
C ARG A 57 8.42 18.19 -4.07
N VAL A 58 7.14 17.87 -3.81
CA VAL A 58 6.06 17.92 -4.79
C VAL A 58 5.68 19.39 -5.10
N PRO A 59 5.43 19.73 -6.39
CA PRO A 59 4.94 21.04 -6.80
C PRO A 59 3.73 21.50 -5.97
N PRO A 60 3.61 22.80 -5.65
CA PRO A 60 2.51 23.29 -4.81
C PRO A 60 1.11 22.96 -5.34
N ALA A 61 0.94 22.91 -6.67
CA ALA A 61 -0.33 22.60 -7.31
C ALA A 61 -0.82 21.16 -7.04
N ASP A 62 0.11 20.20 -6.96
CA ASP A 62 -0.21 18.76 -6.84
C ASP A 62 -0.08 18.24 -5.41
N ARG A 63 0.52 19.03 -4.51
CA ARG A 63 0.87 18.62 -3.14
C ARG A 63 -0.32 18.10 -2.35
N GLN A 64 -1.49 18.73 -2.46
CA GLN A 64 -2.68 18.29 -1.73
C GLN A 64 -3.17 16.93 -2.21
N GLU A 65 -3.21 16.72 -3.53
CA GLU A 65 -3.62 15.44 -4.12
C GLU A 65 -2.63 14.33 -3.75
N TYR A 66 -1.33 14.64 -3.81
CA TYR A 66 -0.26 13.74 -3.37
C TYR A 66 -0.42 13.30 -1.91
N VAL A 67 -0.57 14.25 -0.97
CA VAL A 67 -0.75 13.95 0.45
C VAL A 67 -1.98 13.07 0.65
N GLY A 68 -3.10 13.39 -0.01
CA GLY A 68 -4.31 12.58 0.04
C GLY A 68 -4.09 11.15 -0.46
N ALA A 69 -3.34 10.97 -1.55
CA ALA A 69 -3.01 9.66 -2.09
C ALA A 69 -2.13 8.83 -1.13
N VAL A 70 -1.12 9.46 -0.52
CA VAL A 70 -0.21 8.80 0.45
C VAL A 70 -0.96 8.38 1.72
N GLU A 71 -1.82 9.24 2.27
CA GLU A 71 -2.62 8.89 3.45
C GLU A 71 -3.69 7.83 3.15
N GLY A 72 -4.29 7.91 1.95
CA GLY A 72 -5.19 6.88 1.45
C GLY A 72 -4.50 5.51 1.35
N ALA A 73 -3.30 5.46 0.78
CA ALA A 73 -2.49 4.25 0.72
C ALA A 73 -2.16 3.71 2.12
N GLY A 74 -1.74 4.58 3.05
CA GLY A 74 -1.48 4.20 4.44
C GLY A 74 -2.70 3.59 5.13
N THR A 75 -3.89 4.14 4.88
CA THR A 75 -5.15 3.59 5.39
C THR A 75 -5.42 2.19 4.84
N GLN A 76 -5.28 1.97 3.53
CA GLN A 76 -5.54 0.67 2.93
C GLN A 76 -4.52 -0.39 3.36
N LEU A 77 -3.26 -0.03 3.55
CA LEU A 77 -2.24 -0.92 4.13
C LEU A 77 -2.58 -1.30 5.57
N ALA A 78 -3.07 -0.36 6.38
CA ALA A 78 -3.50 -0.67 7.74
C ALA A 78 -4.72 -1.61 7.75
N VAL A 79 -5.68 -1.40 6.85
CA VAL A 79 -6.86 -2.26 6.67
C VAL A 79 -6.46 -3.68 6.25
N SER A 80 -5.56 -3.82 5.27
CA SER A 80 -5.10 -5.15 4.81
C SER A 80 -4.39 -5.93 5.92
N GLN A 81 -3.51 -5.26 6.69
CA GLN A 81 -2.86 -5.86 7.85
C GLN A 81 -3.87 -6.25 8.95
N ALA A 82 -4.87 -5.41 9.21
CA ALA A 82 -5.92 -5.70 10.19
C ALA A 82 -6.76 -6.91 9.75
N ALA A 83 -7.10 -7.01 8.46
CA ALA A 83 -7.82 -8.16 7.90
C ALA A 83 -7.01 -9.46 8.05
N LEU A 84 -5.71 -9.44 7.75
CA LEU A 84 -4.82 -10.59 7.97
C LEU A 84 -4.75 -11.00 9.43
N ARG A 85 -4.61 -10.04 10.35
CA ARG A 85 -4.57 -10.32 11.80
C ARG A 85 -5.92 -10.85 12.30
N ALA A 86 -7.03 -10.38 11.76
CA ALA A 86 -8.37 -10.81 12.14
C ALA A 86 -8.60 -12.29 11.81
N MET A 87 -8.00 -12.85 10.74
CA MET A 87 -8.14 -14.27 10.39
C MET A 87 -7.77 -15.24 11.52
N TRP A 88 -6.91 -14.81 12.45
CA TRP A 88 -6.48 -15.62 13.58
C TRP A 88 -7.44 -15.57 14.76
N ARG A 89 -8.50 -14.75 14.71
CA ARG A 89 -9.50 -14.61 15.77
C ARG A 89 -10.68 -15.56 15.52
N PRO A 90 -11.22 -16.20 16.58
CA PRO A 90 -12.45 -16.98 16.46
C PRO A 90 -13.61 -16.14 15.92
N GLY A 91 -14.37 -16.69 14.97
CA GLY A 91 -15.55 -16.02 14.39
C GLY A 91 -15.25 -14.87 13.43
N ALA A 92 -14.00 -14.67 13.02
CA ALA A 92 -13.65 -13.65 12.05
C ALA A 92 -14.24 -13.95 10.67
N ARG A 93 -14.65 -12.89 9.97
CA ARG A 93 -15.06 -12.94 8.58
C ARG A 93 -13.83 -13.23 7.70
N THR A 94 -13.84 -14.34 6.96
CA THR A 94 -12.73 -14.79 6.10
C THR A 94 -13.20 -15.24 4.72
N ASP A 95 -14.19 -14.56 4.13
CA ASP A 95 -14.57 -14.79 2.74
C ASP A 95 -13.58 -14.14 1.77
N ALA A 96 -13.41 -14.76 0.60
CA ALA A 96 -12.51 -14.29 -0.45
C ALA A 96 -12.87 -12.89 -0.97
N ALA A 97 -14.17 -12.56 -1.06
CA ALA A 97 -14.65 -11.29 -1.60
C ALA A 97 -14.11 -10.09 -0.79
N MET A 98 -14.09 -10.18 0.54
CA MET A 98 -13.50 -9.14 1.38
C MET A 98 -12.01 -8.87 1.04
N PHE A 99 -11.21 -9.92 0.84
CA PHE A 99 -9.79 -9.77 0.50
C PHE A 99 -9.59 -9.22 -0.92
N ASP A 100 -10.45 -9.62 -1.86
CA ASP A 100 -10.42 -9.09 -3.23
C ASP A 100 -10.84 -7.61 -3.26
N GLU A 101 -11.82 -7.17 -2.46
CA GLU A 101 -12.17 -5.75 -2.32
C GLU A 101 -10.98 -4.92 -1.81
N ILE A 102 -10.30 -5.40 -0.76
CA ILE A 102 -9.09 -4.73 -0.25
C ILE A 102 -8.00 -4.70 -1.33
N THR A 103 -7.82 -5.79 -2.08
CA THR A 103 -6.87 -5.87 -3.20
C THR A 103 -7.12 -4.77 -4.22
N VAL A 104 -8.37 -4.57 -4.64
CA VAL A 104 -8.75 -3.52 -5.60
C VAL A 104 -8.42 -2.13 -5.06
N LEU A 105 -8.69 -1.87 -3.78
CA LEU A 105 -8.39 -0.58 -3.16
C LEU A 105 -6.88 -0.31 -3.08
N LEU A 106 -6.07 -1.31 -2.75
CA LEU A 106 -4.60 -1.22 -2.74
C LEU A 106 -4.06 -0.90 -4.15
N LEU A 107 -4.54 -1.61 -5.17
CA LEU A 107 -4.13 -1.38 -6.56
C LEU A 107 -4.53 0.02 -7.04
N ARG A 108 -5.72 0.50 -6.67
CA ARG A 108 -6.15 1.86 -6.99
C ARG A 108 -5.24 2.92 -6.37
N CYS A 109 -4.84 2.75 -5.11
CA CYS A 109 -3.87 3.63 -4.46
C CYS A 109 -2.53 3.64 -5.22
N ARG A 110 -2.03 2.46 -5.61
CA ARG A 110 -0.80 2.30 -6.39
C ARG A 110 -0.87 3.06 -7.72
N ASP A 111 -1.97 2.90 -8.45
CA ASP A 111 -2.15 3.51 -9.76
C ASP A 111 -2.23 5.05 -9.70
N VAL A 112 -2.91 5.58 -8.68
CA VAL A 112 -2.95 7.03 -8.41
C VAL A 112 -1.55 7.56 -8.12
N LEU A 113 -0.80 6.89 -7.24
CA LEU A 113 0.56 7.28 -6.89
C LEU A 113 1.52 7.24 -8.09
N HIS A 114 1.43 6.21 -8.93
CA HIS A 114 2.22 6.16 -10.17
C HIS A 114 1.88 7.27 -11.15
N ARG A 115 0.60 7.66 -11.27
CA ARG A 115 0.20 8.79 -12.11
C ARG A 115 0.84 10.08 -11.60
N LEU A 116 0.75 10.33 -10.30
CA LEU A 116 1.30 11.55 -9.67
C LEU A 116 2.83 11.59 -9.71
N ALA A 117 3.50 10.45 -9.59
CA ALA A 117 4.96 10.38 -9.71
C ALA A 117 5.45 10.61 -11.15
N ARG A 118 4.63 10.29 -12.17
CA ARG A 118 4.97 10.51 -13.59
C ARG A 118 4.71 11.94 -14.06
N SER A 119 3.76 12.65 -13.47
CA SER A 119 3.52 14.08 -13.79
C SER A 119 4.64 15.00 -13.28
N ASP A 120 5.43 14.56 -12.31
CA ASP A 120 6.58 15.31 -11.77
C ASP A 120 7.82 15.26 -12.68
N ALA A 121 7.82 14.38 -13.70
CA ALA A 121 8.95 14.16 -14.61
C ALA A 121 8.81 14.86 -15.98
N ALA A 122 7.74 15.62 -16.20
CA ALA A 122 7.42 16.33 -17.44
C ALA A 122 7.47 17.85 -17.24
#